data_AF-A0A3B1C535-F1
#
_entry.id   AF-A0A3B1C535-F1
#
_cell.length_a   1.000
_cell.length_b   1.000
_cell.length_c   1.000
_cell.angle_alpha   90.00
_cell.angle_beta   90.00
_cell.angle_gamma   90.00
#
_symmetry.space_group_name_H-M   'P 1'
#
loop_
_entity.id
_entity.type
_entity.pdbx_description
1 polymer ?
#
loop_
_entity_poly.entity_id
_entity_poly.type
_entity_poly.pdbx_seq_one_letter_code
_entity_poly.pdbx_strand_id
1 'polypeptide(L)'
;MAKSLNLSLTNELRDFIDSKSGDGTDYSTPTEYVRNLIRAEKKAEISRSGQLGYQVGLLRRAEEMLEGNYVAHEDVRKNILNDL
;
A
#
# COMPACT_ATOMS: atom_id res chain seq x y z
N MET A 1 -19.89 10.88 -1.13
CA MET A 1 -19.68 12.24 -0.58
C MET A 1 -18.21 12.58 -0.71
N ALA A 2 -17.84 13.57 -1.52
CA ALA A 2 -16.45 14.03 -1.57
C ALA A 2 -16.18 14.90 -0.32
N LYS A 3 -15.12 14.58 0.43
CA LYS A 3 -14.67 15.39 1.57
C LYS A 3 -13.59 16.33 1.07
N SER A 4 -13.73 17.63 1.35
CA SER A 4 -12.72 18.62 1.00
C SER A 4 -11.57 18.61 2.00
N LEU A 5 -10.37 18.93 1.51
CA LEU A 5 -9.17 19.17 2.30
C LEU A 5 -8.74 20.61 2.03
N ASN A 6 -8.71 21.43 3.07
CA ASN A 6 -8.14 22.77 2.99
C ASN A 6 -6.67 22.68 3.41
N LEU A 7 -5.76 23.01 2.48
CA LEU A 7 -4.32 22.91 2.68
C LEU A 7 -3.69 24.27 2.43
N SER A 8 -3.05 24.83 3.47
CA SER A 8 -2.21 26.01 3.32
C SER A 8 -0.83 25.57 2.84
N LEU A 9 -0.37 26.16 1.74
CA LEU A 9 0.92 25.88 1.13
C LEU A 9 1.78 27.14 1.12
N THR A 10 3.10 26.96 1.17
CA THR A 10 4.01 28.03 0.80
C THR A 10 3.89 28.32 -0.70
N ASN A 11 4.31 29.52 -1.13
CA ASN A 11 4.31 29.89 -2.54
C ASN A 11 5.12 28.89 -3.38
N GLU A 12 6.30 28.49 -2.89
CA GLU A 12 7.15 27.50 -3.57
C GLU A 12 6.42 26.18 -3.83
N LEU A 13 5.73 25.63 -2.82
CA LEU A 13 5.00 24.37 -2.99
C LEU A 13 3.79 24.53 -3.92
N ARG A 14 3.16 25.71 -3.90
CA ARG A 14 2.05 26.02 -4.82
C ARG A 14 2.54 26.10 -6.25
N ASP A 15 3.63 26.83 -6.48
CA ASP A 15 4.26 27.00 -7.80
C ASP A 15 4.72 25.66 -8.35
N PHE A 16 5.29 24.80 -7.50
CA PHE A 16 5.64 23.43 -7.88
C PHE A 16 4.42 22.64 -8.35
N ILE A 17 3.32 22.65 -7.59
CA ILE A 17 2.08 21.94 -7.97
C ILE A 17 1.52 22.50 -9.29
N ASP A 18 1.49 23.83 -9.43
CA ASP A 18 0.98 24.46 -10.64
C ASP A 18 1.86 24.08 -11.85
N SER A 19 3.19 23.99 -11.71
CA SER A 19 4.09 23.52 -12.78
C SER A 19 3.85 22.07 -13.25
N LYS A 20 3.14 21.26 -12.45
CA LYS A 20 2.80 19.86 -12.76
C LYS A 20 1.39 19.70 -13.31
N SER A 21 0.68 20.80 -13.54
CA SER A 21 -0.69 20.78 -14.04
C SER A 21 -0.97 21.89 -15.04
N GLY A 22 -1.90 21.66 -15.96
CA GLY A 22 -2.23 22.57 -17.05
C GLY A 22 -1.77 22.06 -18.41
N ASP A 23 -1.82 22.93 -19.41
CA ASP A 23 -1.61 22.55 -20.81
C ASP A 23 -0.20 22.01 -21.05
N GLY A 24 -0.13 20.82 -21.67
CA GLY A 24 1.12 20.12 -21.92
C GLY A 24 1.67 19.30 -20.75
N THR A 25 0.91 19.18 -19.65
CA THR A 25 1.26 18.28 -18.53
C THR A 25 0.32 17.06 -18.46
N ASP A 26 0.70 16.07 -17.65
CA ASP A 26 -0.10 14.85 -17.45
C ASP A 26 -1.40 15.08 -16.65
N TYR A 27 -1.58 16.27 -16.04
CA TYR A 27 -2.71 16.56 -15.16
C TYR A 27 -3.39 17.86 -15.57
N SER A 28 -4.70 17.84 -15.75
CA SER A 28 -5.43 19.04 -16.17
C SER A 28 -5.63 20.04 -15.03
N THR A 29 -5.55 19.60 -13.77
CA THR A 29 -5.70 20.49 -12.60
C THR A 29 -4.71 20.19 -11.48
N PRO A 30 -4.33 21.21 -10.68
CA PRO A 30 -3.54 21.04 -9.45
C PRO A 30 -4.10 19.96 -8.52
N THR A 31 -5.42 19.96 -8.35
CA THR A 31 -6.11 19.03 -7.46
C THR A 31 -6.01 17.60 -7.96
N GLU A 32 -6.00 17.38 -9.27
CA GLU A 32 -5.82 16.05 -9.85
C GLU A 32 -4.42 15.52 -9.60
N TYR A 33 -3.39 16.35 -9.83
CA TYR A 33 -2.00 16.03 -9.50
C TYR A 33 -1.85 15.65 -8.02
N VAL A 34 -2.35 16.49 -7.11
CA VAL A 34 -2.28 16.23 -5.66
C VAL A 34 -3.02 14.95 -5.27
N ARG A 35 -4.21 14.71 -5.83
CA ARG A 35 -4.93 13.45 -5.59
C ARG A 35 -4.14 12.25 -6.06
N ASN A 36 -3.44 12.35 -7.19
CA ASN A 36 -2.62 11.26 -7.68
C ASN A 36 -1.39 11.01 -6.80
N LEU A 37 -0.72 12.08 -6.34
CA LEU A 37 0.38 11.99 -5.38
C LEU A 37 -0.03 11.24 -4.11
N ILE A 38 -1.18 11.60 -3.53
CA ILE A 38 -1.73 10.94 -2.33
C ILE A 38 -2.05 9.46 -2.60
N ARG A 39 -2.58 9.13 -3.79
CA ARG A 39 -2.84 7.73 -4.17
C ARG A 39 -1.56 6.93 -4.30
N ALA A 40 -0.52 7.51 -4.90
CA ALA A 40 0.78 6.87 -5.02
C ALA A 40 1.38 6.59 -3.64
N GLU A 41 1.33 7.57 -2.73
CA GLU A 41 1.83 7.40 -1.36
C GLU A 41 1.03 6.34 -0.60
N LYS A 42 -0.30 6.37 -0.67
CA LYS A 42 -1.15 5.33 -0.06
C LYS A 42 -0.82 3.94 -0.58
N LYS A 43 -0.60 3.80 -1.89
CA LYS A 43 -0.22 2.52 -2.50
C LYS A 43 1.16 2.08 -1.97
N ALA A 44 2.12 2.99 -1.89
CA ALA A 44 3.44 2.71 -1.36
C ALA A 44 3.38 2.28 0.12
N GLU A 45 2.56 2.94 0.93
CA GLU A 45 2.33 2.58 2.34
C GLU A 45 1.77 1.16 2.47
N ILE A 46 0.72 0.82 1.70
CA ILE A 46 0.15 -0.53 1.69
C ILE A 46 1.19 -1.55 1.25
N SER A 47 1.99 -1.24 0.22
CA SER A 47 3.06 -2.12 -0.24
C SER A 47 4.14 -2.32 0.82
N ARG A 48 4.55 -1.27 1.55
CA ARG A 48 5.51 -1.39 2.66
C ARG A 48 4.96 -2.27 3.77
N SER A 49 3.72 -2.04 4.19
CA SER A 49 3.05 -2.85 5.21
C SER A 49 2.86 -4.31 4.76
N GLY A 50 2.52 -4.53 3.49
CA GLY A 50 2.42 -5.86 2.90
C GLY A 50 3.78 -6.57 2.77
N GLN A 51 4.84 -5.83 2.43
CA GLN A 51 6.21 -6.36 2.42
C GLN A 51 6.68 -6.74 3.82
N LEU A 52 6.43 -5.89 4.82
CA LEU A 52 6.67 -6.20 6.24
C LEU A 52 5.89 -7.45 6.66
N GLY A 53 4.60 -7.53 6.33
CA GLY A 53 3.78 -8.71 6.61
C GLY A 53 4.28 -9.98 5.92
N TYR A 54 4.75 -9.88 4.68
CA TYR A 54 5.33 -10.99 3.94
C TYR A 54 6.67 -11.44 4.55
N GLN A 55 7.54 -10.49 4.92
CA GLN A 55 8.82 -10.77 5.57
C GLN A 55 8.61 -11.45 6.94
N VAL A 56 7.70 -10.93 7.77
CA VAL A 56 7.32 -11.55 9.06
C VAL A 56 6.70 -12.93 8.84
N GLY A 57 5.86 -13.09 7.82
CA GLY A 57 5.26 -14.39 7.47
C GLY A 57 6.29 -15.43 7.03
N LEU A 58 7.31 -15.03 6.24
CA LEU A 58 8.42 -15.90 5.87
C LEU A 58 9.27 -16.30 7.08
N LEU A 59 9.60 -15.34 7.95
CA LEU A 59 10.38 -15.59 9.17
C LEU A 59 9.67 -16.56 10.10
N ARG A 60 8.36 -16.35 10.35
CA ARG A 60 7.54 -17.27 11.15
C ARG A 60 7.52 -18.68 10.55
N ARG A 61 7.36 -18.81 9.23
CA ARG A 61 7.42 -20.13 8.58
C ARG A 61 8.79 -20.79 8.74
N ALA A 62 9.88 -20.02 8.63
CA ALA A 62 11.22 -20.54 8.84
C ALA A 62 11.42 -21.04 10.28
N GLU A 63 10.89 -20.31 11.27
CA GLU A 63 10.87 -20.71 12.67
C GLU A 63 10.07 -22.01 12.88
N GLU A 64 8.85 -22.11 12.34
CA GLU A 64 8.03 -23.33 12.39
C GLU A 64 8.73 -24.54 11.75
N MET A 65 9.50 -24.33 10.68
CA MET A 65 10.30 -25.39 10.05
C MET A 65 11.47 -25.82 10.92
N LEU A 66 12.14 -24.89 11.61
CA LEU A 66 13.25 -25.19 12.53
C LEU A 66 12.77 -25.90 13.80
N GLU A 67 11.60 -25.54 14.31
CA GLU A 67 10.97 -26.16 15.48
C GLU A 67 10.31 -27.52 15.16
N GLY A 68 10.25 -27.91 13.89
CA GLY A 68 9.59 -29.14 13.45
C GLY A 68 8.06 -29.09 13.53
N ASN A 69 7.48 -27.91 13.74
CA ASN A 69 6.03 -27.66 13.82
C ASN A 69 5.42 -27.25 12.46
N TYR A 70 6.08 -27.57 11.35
CA TYR A 70 5.61 -27.22 10.01
C TYR A 70 4.49 -28.16 9.56
N VAL A 71 3.29 -27.60 9.35
CA VAL A 71 2.17 -28.32 8.71
C VAL A 71 2.12 -27.93 7.24
N ALA A 72 2.29 -28.90 6.34
CA ALA A 72 2.19 -28.66 4.90
C ALA A 72 0.77 -28.19 4.55
N HIS A 73 0.66 -27.28 3.58
CA HIS A 73 -0.60 -26.64 3.21
C HIS A 73 -1.66 -27.65 2.69
N GLU A 74 -1.22 -28.81 2.18
CA GLU A 74 -2.09 -29.92 1.78
C GLU A 74 -2.72 -30.64 2.98
N ASP A 75 -2.02 -30.71 4.11
CA ASP A 75 -2.47 -31.40 5.32
C ASP A 75 -3.47 -30.55 6.11
N VAL A 76 -3.31 -29.21 6.10
CA VAL A 76 -4.30 -28.28 6.68
C VAL A 76 -5.67 -28.45 6.02
N ARG A 77 -5.71 -28.62 4.68
CA ARG A 77 -6.97 -28.79 3.95
C ARG A 77 -7.66 -30.11 4.31
N LYS A 78 -6.90 -31.18 4.53
CA LYS A 78 -7.44 -32.49 4.96
C LYS A 78 -7.98 -32.43 6.38
N ASN A 79 -7.30 -31.74 7.29
CA ASN A 79 -7.76 -31.61 8.68
C ASN A 79 -9.06 -30.82 8.79
N ILE A 80 -9.18 -29.68 8.08
CA ILE A 80 -10.40 -28.87 8.07
C ILE A 80 -11.60 -29.63 7.47
N LEU A 81 -11.36 -30.49 6.47
CA LEU A 81 -12.42 -31.28 5.84
C LEU A 81 -12.82 -32.52 6.64
N ASN A 82 -11.97 -33.02 7.54
CA ASN A 82 -12.27 -34.17 8.40
C ASN A 82 -12.92 -33.76 9.74
N ASP A 83 -12.81 -32.49 10.14
CA ASP A 83 -13.43 -31.92 11.34
C ASP A 83 -14.84 -31.32 11.09
N LEU A 84 -15.42 -31.55 9.91
CA LEU A 84 -16.80 -31.19 9.51
C LEU A 84 -17.66 -32.44 9.31
#